data_AF-A0A2R4WKR9-F1
#
_entry.id   AF-A0A2R4WKR9-F1
#
_cell.length_a   1.000
_cell.length_b   1.000
_cell.length_c   1.000
_cell.angle_alpha   90.00
_cell.angle_beta   90.00
_cell.angle_gamma   90.00
#
_symmetry.space_group_name_H-M   'P 1'
#
loop_
_entity.id
_entity.type
_entity.pdbx_description
1 polymer ?
#
loop_
_entity_poly.entity_id
_entity_poly.type
_entity_poly.pdbx_seq_one_letter_code
_entity_poly.pdbx_strand_id
1 'polypeptide(L)' 'MRELQKMSAGAIQALPHAMPIKNGAATVGILLPIHRASPECMRRVMAEVRAGAEKYSPEENAAIDRLLAERGAE' A
#
# COMPACT_ATOMS: atom_id res chain seq x y z
N MET A 1 13.66 11.90 15.82
CA MET A 1 13.13 10.86 16.74
C MET A 1 12.37 11.42 17.95
N ARG A 2 12.94 12.36 18.73
CA ARG A 2 12.28 12.91 19.94
C ARG A 2 10.91 13.55 19.68
N GLU A 3 10.73 14.25 18.56
CA GLU A 3 9.44 14.84 18.20
C GLU A 3 8.40 13.79 17.76
N LEU A 4 8.83 12.75 17.06
CA LEU A 4 7.95 11.64 16.65
C LEU A 4 7.38 10.89 17.87
N GLN A 5 8.19 10.70 18.92
CA GLN A 5 7.76 10.06 20.18
C GLN A 5 6.71 10.87 20.95
N LYS A 6 6.57 12.17 20.67
CA LYS A 6 5.56 13.04 21.29
C LYS A 6 4.27 13.12 20.49
N MET A 7 4.27 12.66 19.24
CA MET A 7 3.08 12.70 18.40
C MET A 7 2.07 11.65 18.84
N SER A 8 0.83 12.08 19.10
CA SER A 8 -0.27 11.16 19.35
C SER A 8 -0.69 10.45 18.06
N ALA A 9 -1.36 9.30 18.18
CA ALA A 9 -1.91 8.58 17.02
C ALA A 9 -2.87 9.46 16.20
N GLY A 10 -3.66 10.31 16.85
CA GLY A 10 -4.54 11.27 16.17
C GLY A 10 -3.77 12.35 15.40
N ALA A 11 -2.66 12.85 15.95
CA ALA A 11 -1.80 13.80 15.24
C ALA A 11 -1.11 13.16 14.03
N ILE A 12 -0.75 11.88 14.12
CA ILE A 12 -0.22 11.11 12.99
C ILE A 12 -1.30 10.92 11.93
N GLN A 13 -2.53 10.54 12.31
CA GLN A 13 -3.65 10.39 11.36
C GLN A 13 -4.04 11.71 10.70
N ALA A 14 -3.85 12.86 11.34
CA ALA A 14 -4.16 14.16 10.74
C ALA A 14 -3.12 14.62 9.69
N LEU A 15 -2.00 13.89 9.52
CA LEU A 15 -0.99 14.26 8.54
C LEU A 15 -1.53 14.13 7.11
N PRO A 16 -1.33 15.16 6.27
CA PRO A 16 -1.88 15.19 4.92
C PRO A 16 -1.18 14.24 3.95
N HIS A 17 0.07 13.87 4.24
CA HIS A 17 0.89 12.98 3.41
C HIS A 17 1.99 12.32 4.24
N ALA A 18 2.76 11.44 3.60
CA ALA A 18 3.90 10.78 4.20
C ALA A 18 4.97 11.79 4.63
N MET A 19 5.40 11.73 5.89
CA MET A 19 6.37 12.66 6.45
C MET A 19 7.73 11.99 6.67
N PRO A 20 8.86 12.64 6.30
CA PRO A 20 10.19 12.08 6.55
C PRO A 20 10.56 12.14 8.04
N ILE A 21 11.12 11.05 8.56
CA ILE A 21 11.71 11.01 9.91
C ILE A 21 13.20 11.31 9.77
N LYS A 22 13.64 12.45 10.32
CA LYS A 22 15.03 12.92 10.21
C LYS A 22 15.86 12.64 11.47
N ASN A 23 17.14 12.37 11.26
CA ASN A 23 18.22 12.38 12.26
C ASN A 23 19.35 13.28 11.75
N GLY A 24 19.46 14.50 12.29
CA GLY A 24 20.27 15.55 11.67
C GLY A 24 19.77 15.86 10.25
N ALA A 25 20.67 15.81 9.27
CA ALA A 25 20.34 16.01 7.85
C ALA A 25 19.82 14.74 7.15
N ALA A 26 19.99 13.55 7.75
CA ALA A 26 19.64 12.29 7.12
C ALA A 26 18.17 11.91 7.35
N THR A 27 17.49 11.44 6.30
CA THR A 27 16.19 10.78 6.42
C THR A 27 16.43 9.31 6.76
N VAL A 28 15.91 8.87 7.91
CA VAL A 28 16.12 7.50 8.43
C VAL A 28 14.84 6.65 8.36
N GLY A 29 13.73 7.24 7.95
CA GLY A 29 12.45 6.54 7.80
C GLY A 29 11.36 7.46 7.28
N ILE A 30 10.19 6.89 7.05
CA ILE A 30 9.00 7.61 6.59
C ILE A 30 7.85 7.25 7.51
N LEU A 31 7.16 8.26 8.01
CA LEU A 31 5.90 8.12 8.71
C LEU A 31 4.77 8.23 7.68
N LEU A 32 4.08 7.13 7.41
CA LEU A 32 2.97 7.08 6.48
C LEU A 32 1.63 7.04 7.26
N PRO A 33 0.81 8.11 7.23
CA PRO A 33 -0.52 8.07 7.82
C PRO A 33 -1.41 7.12 7.01
N ILE A 34 -2.01 6.14 7.69
CA ILE A 34 -2.94 5.20 7.06
C ILE A 34 -4.35 5.79 7.13
N HIS A 35 -4.83 6.23 5.97
CA HIS A 35 -6.18 6.74 5.80
C HIS A 35 -7.10 5.66 5.26
N ARG A 36 -8.37 5.67 5.68
CA ARG A 36 -9.39 4.87 5.00
C ARG A 36 -9.57 5.40 3.58
N ALA A 37 -9.39 4.54 2.60
CA ALA A 37 -9.74 4.88 1.22
C ALA A 37 -11.24 5.20 1.13
N SER A 38 -11.60 6.20 0.32
CA SER A 38 -13.01 6.47 0.06
C SER A 38 -13.65 5.27 -0.65
N PRO A 39 -14.94 4.97 -0.42
CA PRO A 39 -15.64 3.90 -1.12
C PRO A 39 -15.61 4.05 -2.64
N GLU A 40 -15.54 5.29 -3.15
CA GLU A 40 -15.38 5.58 -4.57
C GLU A 40 -13.99 5.21 -5.09
N CYS A 41 -12.93 5.56 -4.36
CA CYS A 41 -11.56 5.15 -4.68
C CYS A 41 -11.45 3.63 -4.74
N MET A 42 -11.99 2.93 -3.74
CA MET A 42 -12.00 1.47 -3.71
C MET A 42 -12.75 0.86 -4.90
N ARG A 43 -13.94 1.39 -5.24
CA ARG A 43 -14.69 0.94 -6.42
C ARG A 43 -13.90 1.11 -7.71
N ARG A 44 -13.22 2.26 -7.89
CA ARG A 44 -12.38 2.52 -9.06
C ARG A 44 -11.23 1.52 -9.17
N VAL A 45 -10.48 1.32 -8.07
CA VAL A 45 -9.36 0.37 -8.04
C VAL A 45 -9.84 -1.04 -8.39
N MET A 46 -10.97 -1.49 -7.83
CA MET A 46 -11.51 -2.82 -8.13
C MET A 46 -11.96 -2.96 -9.60
N ALA A 47 -12.52 -1.89 -10.19
CA ALA A 47 -12.86 -1.88 -11.61
C ALA A 47 -11.61 -1.97 -12.50
N GLU A 48 -10.53 -1.24 -12.16
CA GLU A 48 -9.25 -1.30 -12.87
C GLU A 48 -8.60 -2.69 -12.77
N VAL A 49 -8.63 -3.31 -11.59
CA VAL A 49 -8.15 -4.69 -11.39
C VAL A 49 -8.94 -5.67 -12.26
N ARG A 50 -10.27 -5.54 -12.29
CA ARG A 50 -11.13 -6.40 -13.14
C ARG A 50 -10.84 -6.22 -14.62
N ALA A 51 -10.75 -4.98 -15.09
CA ALA A 51 -10.43 -4.67 -16.48
C ALA A 51 -9.01 -5.14 -16.88
N GLY A 52 -8.08 -5.18 -15.93
CA GLY A 52 -6.77 -5.79 -16.10
C GLY A 52 -6.86 -7.32 -16.21
N ALA A 53 -7.64 -7.95 -15.33
CA ALA A 53 -7.83 -9.40 -15.32
C ALA A 53 -8.46 -9.92 -16.62
N GLU A 54 -9.39 -9.17 -17.22
CA GLU A 54 -10.03 -9.50 -18.50
C GLU A 54 -9.06 -9.51 -19.71
N LYS A 55 -7.84 -8.98 -19.55
CA LYS A 55 -6.82 -8.93 -20.62
C LYS A 55 -5.96 -10.19 -20.70
N TYR A 56 -5.93 -11.01 -19.66
CA TYR A 56 -5.11 -12.21 -19.67
C TYR A 56 -5.78 -13.32 -20.46
N SER A 57 -5.02 -13.92 -21.36
CA SER A 57 -5.40 -15.16 -22.02
C SER A 57 -5.52 -16.31 -21.00
N PRO A 58 -6.25 -17.39 -21.33
CA PRO A 58 -6.32 -18.58 -20.49
C PRO A 58 -4.93 -19.17 -20.16
N GLU A 59 -3.98 -19.09 -21.09
CA GLU A 59 -2.61 -19.60 -20.91
C GLU A 59 -1.81 -18.78 -19.90
N GLU A 60 -1.96 -17.45 -19.93
CA GLU A 60 -1.32 -16.54 -18.96
C GLU A 60 -1.90 -16.74 -17.55
N ASN A 61 -3.22 -16.88 -17.43
CA ASN A 61 -3.84 -17.21 -16.14
C ASN A 61 -3.34 -18.55 -15.58
N ALA A 62 -3.22 -19.58 -16.42
CA ALA A 62 -2.67 -20.87 -16.01
C ALA A 62 -1.18 -20.81 -15.62
N ALA A 63 -0.40 -19.86 -16.14
CA ALA A 63 0.97 -19.62 -15.71
C ALA A 63 1.02 -18.91 -14.34
N ILE A 64 0.15 -17.91 -14.13
CA ILE A 64 -0.01 -17.22 -12.84
C ILE A 64 -0.41 -18.21 -11.74
N ASP A 65 -1.41 -19.06 -11.99
CA ASP A 65 -1.89 -20.05 -11.02
C ASP A 65 -0.79 -21.04 -10.62
N ARG A 66 0.05 -21.47 -11.57
CA ARG A 66 1.22 -22.33 -11.29
C ARG A 66 2.23 -21.64 -10.39
N LEU A 67 2.58 -20.39 -10.69
CA LEU A 67 3.52 -19.61 -9.86
C LEU A 67 2.99 -19.36 -8.44
N LEU A 68 1.68 -19.16 -8.29
CA LEU A 68 1.05 -18.99 -6.98
C LEU A 68 1.03 -20.29 -6.19
N ALA A 69 0.74 -21.43 -6.84
CA ALA A 69 0.79 -22.75 -6.21
C ALA A 69 2.20 -23.12 -5.75
N GLU A 70 3.22 -22.81 -6.54
CA GLU A 70 4.64 -23.03 -6.19
C GLU A 70 5.08 -22.18 -4.99
N ARG A 71 4.52 -20.97 -4.81
CA ARG A 71 4.82 -20.10 -3.66
C ARG A 71 3.95 -20.36 -2.42
N GLY A 72 2.79 -20.98 -2.57
CA GLY A 72 1.86 -21.29 -1.47
C GLY A 72 2.17 -22.59 -0.73
N ALA A 73 3.23 -23.31 -1.13
CA ALA A 73 3.73 -24.50 -0.46
C ALA A 73 4.82 -24.14 0.58
N GLU A 74 4.43 -23.43 1.64
CA GLU A 74 5.16 -23.34 2.92
C GLU A 74 4.20 -23.61 4.09
#